data_AF-A0AAN5C428-F1
#
_entry.id   AF-A0AAN5C428-F1
#
_cell.length_a   1.000
_cell.length_b   1.000
_cell.length_c   1.000
_cell.angle_alpha   90.00
_cell.angle_beta   90.00
_cell.angle_gamma   90.00
#
_symmetry.space_group_name_H-M   'P 1'
#
loop_
_entity.id
_entity.type
_entity.pdbx_description
1 polymer ?
#
loop_
_entity_poly.entity_id
_entity_poly.type
_entity_poly.pdbx_seq_one_letter_code
_entity_poly.pdbx_strand_id
1 'polypeptide(L)'
;MASLTGAAAVLLAFILAYSTALTIYRLFFHPLARFPGPRLAAATKWYEFYFDIIKSPGGQFFKELSRMHDVYGTSDAEHLIKQHIDELTDVFESYLGTNNPINLQTTFLAYTTDVLYHYMFDTDAGYQRDSGAAQQWRHSMDAVAQATPFLKQFPSLLSRVALIPLPMLIWVLKRIQPDVAGLLGTHQVGCPRVL
;
A
#
# COMPACT_ATOMS: atom_id res chain seq x y z
N MET A 1 34.27 31.24 21.89
CA MET A 1 34.36 29.79 21.58
C MET A 1 33.70 28.90 22.64
N ALA A 2 33.70 29.26 23.94
CA ALA A 2 33.09 28.44 25.00
C ALA A 2 31.54 28.35 24.98
N SER A 3 30.84 29.31 24.36
CA SER A 3 29.37 29.27 24.22
C SER A 3 28.88 28.31 23.13
N LEU A 4 29.67 28.14 22.06
CA LEU A 4 29.34 27.23 20.97
C LEU A 4 29.43 25.76 21.38
N THR A 5 30.42 25.41 22.21
CA THR A 5 30.60 24.03 22.70
C THR A 5 29.50 23.62 23.68
N GLY A 6 29.06 24.53 24.54
CA GLY A 6 27.91 24.31 25.43
C GLY A 6 26.60 24.12 24.66
N ALA A 7 26.33 24.96 23.67
CA ALA A 7 25.14 24.82 22.81
C ALA A 7 25.15 23.51 22.02
N ALA A 8 26.29 23.10 21.46
CA ALA A 8 26.43 21.83 20.76
C ALA A 8 26.20 20.62 21.68
N ALA A 9 26.70 20.64 22.91
CA ALA A 9 26.48 19.58 23.88
C ALA A 9 25.00 19.45 24.29
N VAL A 10 24.31 20.58 24.48
CA VAL A 10 22.87 20.58 24.77
C VAL A 10 22.06 20.03 23.60
N LEU A 11 22.36 20.45 22.36
CA LEU A 11 21.70 19.94 21.17
C LEU A 11 21.91 18.43 20.99
N LEU A 12 23.14 17.95 21.22
CA LEU A 12 23.45 16.52 21.16
C LEU A 12 22.68 15.72 22.22
N ALA A 13 22.60 16.23 23.45
CA ALA A 13 21.84 15.60 24.53
C ALA A 13 20.33 15.55 24.20
N PHE A 14 19.77 16.62 23.63
CA PHE A 14 18.38 16.64 23.17
C PHE A 14 18.12 15.64 22.04
N ILE A 15 19.01 15.54 21.06
CA ILE A 15 18.89 14.56 19.97
C ILE A 15 18.94 13.12 20.51
N LEU A 16 19.86 12.82 21.43
CA LEU A 16 19.99 11.50 22.04
C LEU A 16 18.75 11.15 22.88
N ALA A 17 18.28 12.09 23.70
CA ALA A 17 17.06 11.91 24.50
C ALA A 17 15.82 11.72 23.61
N TYR A 18 15.69 12.51 22.54
CA TYR A 18 14.59 12.38 21.59
C TYR A 18 14.64 11.05 20.83
N SER A 19 15.83 10.65 20.36
CA SER A 19 16.00 9.39 19.63
C SER A 19 15.69 8.17 20.50
N THR A 20 16.14 8.15 21.76
CA THR A 20 15.85 7.06 22.71
C THR A 20 14.38 7.01 23.07
N ALA A 21 13.76 8.16 23.36
CA ALA A 21 12.31 8.23 23.59
C ALA A 21 11.50 7.74 22.38
N LEU A 22 11.91 8.13 21.16
CA LEU A 22 11.28 7.69 19.92
C LEU A 22 11.45 6.19 19.68
N THR A 23 12.63 5.62 19.96
CA THR A 23 12.87 4.18 19.85
C THR A 23 11.98 3.39 20.82
N ILE A 24 11.89 3.82 22.08
CA ILE A 24 11.02 3.17 23.09
C ILE A 24 9.55 3.26 22.65
N TYR A 25 9.12 4.43 22.18
CA TYR A 25 7.76 4.61 21.66
C TYR A 25 7.48 3.67 20.47
N ARG A 26 8.40 3.57 19.52
CA ARG A 26 8.26 2.68 18.33
C ARG A 26 8.23 1.20 18.68
N LEU A 27 9.00 0.78 19.68
CA LEU A 27 9.10 -0.63 20.06
C LEU A 27 7.92 -1.15 20.87
N PHE A 28 7.30 -0.29 21.69
CA PHE A 28 6.29 -0.73 22.67
C PHE A 28 4.91 -0.09 22.49
N PHE A 29 4.84 1.20 22.14
CA PHE A 29 3.58 1.96 22.12
C PHE A 29 3.03 2.21 20.71
N HIS A 30 3.82 1.92 19.68
CA HIS A 30 3.39 2.11 18.30
C HIS A 30 2.40 1.00 17.89
N PRO A 31 1.31 1.32 17.17
CA PRO A 31 0.33 0.32 16.73
C PRO A 31 0.94 -0.81 15.89
N LEU A 32 2.04 -0.54 15.18
CA LEU A 32 2.78 -1.55 14.41
C LEU A 32 3.64 -2.50 15.27
N ALA A 33 3.79 -2.28 16.58
CA ALA A 33 4.53 -3.17 17.47
C ALA A 33 3.83 -4.54 17.68
N ARG A 34 2.55 -4.64 17.28
CA ARG A 34 1.79 -5.91 17.28
C ARG A 34 2.29 -6.89 16.21
N PHE A 35 2.94 -6.40 15.16
CA PHE A 35 3.45 -7.24 14.09
C PHE A 35 4.83 -7.82 14.46
N PRO A 36 5.03 -9.14 14.35
CA PRO A 36 6.28 -9.78 14.74
C PRO A 36 7.41 -9.39 13.77
N GLY A 37 8.57 -9.03 14.32
CA GLY A 37 9.76 -8.72 13.52
C GLY A 37 10.99 -8.38 14.37
N PRO A 38 12.18 -8.25 13.76
CA PRO A 38 13.40 -7.92 14.50
C PRO A 38 13.32 -6.52 15.11
N ARG A 39 13.62 -6.41 16.40
CA ARG A 39 13.57 -5.14 17.16
C ARG A 39 14.42 -4.04 16.54
N LEU A 40 15.55 -4.38 15.92
CA LEU A 40 16.44 -3.41 15.28
C LEU A 40 15.83 -2.81 14.00
N ALA A 41 15.11 -3.62 13.22
CA ALA A 41 14.38 -3.16 12.03
C ALA A 41 13.19 -2.27 12.41
N ALA A 42 12.51 -2.58 13.52
CA ALA A 42 11.43 -1.75 14.06
C ALA A 42 11.96 -0.42 14.67
N ALA A 43 13.16 -0.44 15.25
CA ALA A 43 13.75 0.72 15.90
C ALA A 43 14.33 1.73 14.90
N THR A 44 15.10 1.27 13.91
CA THR A 44 15.92 2.15 13.06
C THR A 44 16.18 1.59 11.65
N LYS A 45 16.40 2.47 10.68
CA LYS A 45 16.88 2.12 9.32
C LYS A 45 18.34 1.61 9.28
N TRP A 46 19.07 1.70 10.40
CA TRP A 46 20.44 1.20 10.49
C TRP A 46 20.55 -0.31 10.24
N TYR A 47 19.47 -1.05 10.49
CA TYR A 47 19.42 -2.48 10.20
C TYR A 47 19.54 -2.74 8.68
N GLU A 48 18.75 -2.06 7.86
CA GLU A 48 18.84 -2.13 6.38
C GLU A 48 20.22 -1.66 5.88
N PHE A 49 20.69 -0.52 6.39
CA PHE A 49 22.01 0.03 6.06
C PHE A 49 23.17 -0.95 6.30
N TYR A 50 23.12 -1.72 7.39
CA TYR A 50 24.14 -2.71 7.71
C TYR A 50 24.23 -3.81 6.64
N PHE A 51 23.09 -4.34 6.17
CA PHE A 51 23.07 -5.40 5.16
C PHE A 51 23.37 -4.89 3.75
N ASP A 52 23.06 -3.63 3.46
CA ASP A 52 23.28 -3.07 2.13
C ASP A 52 24.69 -2.54 1.92
N ILE A 53 25.28 -1.87 2.93
CA ILE A 53 26.56 -1.15 2.77
C ILE A 53 27.71 -1.83 3.53
N ILE A 54 27.48 -2.32 4.75
CA ILE A 54 28.56 -2.79 5.63
C ILE A 54 28.88 -4.27 5.36
N LYS A 55 27.87 -5.11 5.15
CA LYS A 55 28.04 -6.55 4.93
C LYS A 55 28.47 -6.82 3.49
N SER A 56 29.70 -7.31 3.29
CA SER A 56 30.20 -7.69 1.95
C SER A 56 29.79 -9.12 1.58
N PRO A 57 29.34 -9.39 0.34
CA PRO A 57 28.99 -8.44 -0.73
C PRO A 57 27.73 -7.63 -0.37
N GLY A 58 27.71 -6.32 -0.62
CA GLY A 58 26.58 -5.43 -0.28
C GLY A 58 25.26 -5.80 -0.98
N GLY A 59 24.17 -5.18 -0.55
CA GLY A 59 22.82 -5.40 -1.10
C GLY A 59 22.14 -6.70 -0.62
N GLN A 60 22.54 -7.23 0.54
CA GLN A 60 21.99 -8.48 1.07
C GLN A 60 20.67 -8.31 1.82
N PHE A 61 20.15 -7.08 1.97
CA PHE A 61 18.92 -6.86 2.75
C PHE A 61 17.73 -7.64 2.17
N PHE A 62 17.64 -7.79 0.84
CA PHE A 62 16.60 -8.60 0.21
C PHE A 62 16.62 -10.07 0.68
N LYS A 63 17.80 -10.65 0.89
CA LYS A 63 17.92 -12.03 1.41
C LYS A 63 17.46 -12.12 2.86
N GLU A 64 17.84 -11.13 3.67
CA GLU A 64 17.39 -11.06 5.06
C GLU A 64 15.87 -10.82 5.13
N LEU A 65 15.32 -10.03 4.22
CA LEU A 65 13.88 -9.83 4.09
C LEU A 65 13.16 -11.14 3.74
N SER A 66 13.68 -11.93 2.81
CA SER A 66 13.15 -13.27 2.53
C SER A 66 13.18 -14.16 3.77
N ARG A 67 14.31 -14.21 4.50
CA ARG A 67 14.43 -14.97 5.75
C ARG A 67 13.43 -14.49 6.81
N MET A 68 13.19 -13.18 6.88
CA MET A 68 12.19 -12.61 7.77
C MET A 68 10.77 -12.97 7.34
N HIS A 69 10.46 -13.04 6.05
CA HIS A 69 9.18 -13.57 5.57
C HIS A 69 9.02 -15.06 5.90
N ASP A 70 10.08 -15.87 5.85
CA ASP A 70 9.98 -17.29 6.22
C ASP A 70 9.71 -17.48 7.72
N VAL A 71 10.28 -16.61 8.57
CA VAL A 71 10.19 -16.71 10.04
C VAL A 71 8.99 -15.96 10.62
N TYR A 72 8.65 -14.81 10.06
CA TYR A 72 7.63 -13.88 10.57
C TYR A 72 6.50 -13.61 9.58
N GLY A 73 6.62 -14.07 8.33
CA GLY A 73 5.57 -13.91 7.34
C GLY A 73 4.32 -14.68 7.75
N THR A 74 3.18 -14.04 7.55
CA THR A 74 1.88 -14.64 7.82
C THR A 74 1.59 -15.70 6.77
N SER A 75 1.41 -16.96 7.18
CA SER A 75 0.97 -18.05 6.29
C SER A 75 -0.35 -17.72 5.57
N ASP A 76 -1.15 -16.82 6.16
CA ASP A 76 -2.41 -16.34 5.60
C ASP A 76 -2.22 -15.68 4.23
N ALA A 77 -1.14 -14.91 4.03
CA ALA A 77 -0.88 -14.26 2.75
C ALA A 77 -0.61 -15.29 1.63
N GLU A 78 0.18 -16.31 1.92
CA GLU A 78 0.51 -17.37 0.95
C GLU A 78 -0.74 -18.17 0.57
N HIS A 79 -1.57 -18.52 1.56
CA HIS A 79 -2.81 -19.24 1.32
C HIS A 79 -3.80 -18.44 0.45
N LEU A 80 -3.97 -17.14 0.75
CA LEU A 80 -4.81 -16.24 -0.04
C LEU A 80 -4.33 -16.11 -1.50
N ILE A 81 -3.02 -15.97 -1.71
CA ILE A 81 -2.44 -15.91 -3.06
C ILE A 81 -2.73 -17.20 -3.82
N LYS A 82 -2.56 -18.37 -3.19
CA LYS A 82 -2.87 -19.65 -3.82
C LYS A 82 -4.35 -19.76 -4.21
N GLN A 83 -5.26 -19.39 -3.33
CA GLN A 83 -6.70 -19.39 -3.60
C GLN A 83 -7.05 -18.53 -4.83
N HIS A 84 -6.52 -17.31 -4.93
CA HIS A 84 -6.80 -16.43 -6.07
C HIS A 84 -6.07 -16.87 -7.36
N ILE A 85 -4.97 -17.62 -7.26
CA ILE A 85 -4.32 -18.26 -8.42
C ILE A 85 -5.21 -19.37 -9.00
N ASP A 86 -5.87 -20.15 -8.15
CA ASP A 86 -6.82 -21.18 -8.60
C ASP A 86 -7.98 -20.52 -9.37
N GLU A 87 -8.55 -19.44 -8.83
CA GLU A 87 -9.58 -18.63 -9.52
C GLU A 87 -9.08 -18.03 -10.84
N LEU A 88 -7.83 -17.57 -10.88
CA LEU A 88 -7.21 -17.05 -12.11
C LEU A 88 -7.08 -18.16 -13.16
N THR A 89 -6.75 -19.37 -12.72
CA THR A 89 -6.63 -20.54 -13.59
C THR A 89 -7.99 -20.93 -14.15
N ASP A 90 -9.04 -20.93 -13.34
CA ASP A 90 -10.43 -21.15 -13.79
C ASP A 90 -10.84 -20.13 -14.86
N VAL A 91 -10.45 -18.86 -14.69
CA VAL A 91 -10.68 -17.84 -15.71
C VAL A 91 -9.97 -18.22 -17.01
N PHE A 92 -8.68 -18.56 -16.98
CA PHE A 92 -7.96 -18.98 -18.19
C PHE A 92 -8.60 -20.20 -18.85
N GLU A 93 -9.01 -21.20 -18.06
CA GLU A 93 -9.68 -22.40 -18.55
C GLU A 93 -11.02 -22.10 -19.21
N SER A 94 -11.80 -21.15 -18.68
CA SER A 94 -13.09 -20.75 -19.28
C SER A 94 -12.95 -20.18 -20.69
N TYR A 95 -11.77 -19.63 -21.03
CA TYR A 95 -11.49 -19.12 -22.37
C TYR A 95 -10.91 -20.20 -23.30
N LEU A 96 -10.43 -21.34 -22.78
CA LEU A 96 -9.97 -22.45 -23.60
C LEU A 96 -11.12 -22.99 -24.45
N GLY A 97 -10.94 -22.98 -25.77
CA GLY A 97 -11.98 -23.40 -26.73
C GLY A 97 -12.96 -22.29 -27.13
N THR A 98 -12.95 -21.14 -26.46
CA THR A 98 -13.59 -19.92 -26.98
C THR A 98 -12.63 -19.19 -27.91
N ASN A 99 -13.10 -18.75 -29.08
CA ASN A 99 -12.27 -18.01 -30.04
C ASN A 99 -12.16 -16.51 -29.66
N ASN A 100 -12.29 -16.19 -28.36
CA ASN A 100 -12.31 -14.83 -27.83
C ASN A 100 -10.93 -14.49 -27.22
N PRO A 101 -10.35 -13.32 -27.55
CA PRO A 101 -9.08 -12.91 -26.96
C PRO A 101 -9.24 -12.55 -25.47
N ILE A 102 -8.30 -13.01 -24.64
CA ILE A 102 -8.22 -12.65 -23.22
C ILE A 102 -7.44 -11.34 -23.07
N ASN A 103 -8.01 -10.36 -22.37
CA ASN A 103 -7.28 -9.14 -22.01
C ASN A 103 -6.46 -9.37 -20.73
N LEU A 104 -5.21 -9.77 -20.91
CA LEU A 104 -4.29 -10.05 -19.79
C LEU A 104 -4.14 -8.86 -18.82
N GLN A 105 -4.17 -7.62 -19.30
CA GLN A 105 -4.02 -6.45 -18.43
C GLN A 105 -5.18 -6.35 -17.45
N THR A 106 -6.43 -6.47 -17.94
CA THR A 106 -7.61 -6.45 -17.07
C THR A 106 -7.64 -7.68 -16.16
N THR A 107 -7.29 -8.87 -16.66
CA THR A 107 -7.31 -10.11 -15.87
C THR A 107 -6.28 -10.09 -14.73
N PHE A 108 -5.04 -9.69 -14.99
CA PHE A 108 -4.02 -9.58 -13.93
C PHE A 108 -4.31 -8.42 -12.98
N LEU A 109 -4.90 -7.32 -13.46
CA LEU A 109 -5.38 -6.26 -12.59
C LEU A 109 -6.46 -6.77 -11.63
N ALA A 110 -7.44 -7.51 -12.14
CA ALA A 110 -8.50 -8.12 -11.35
C ALA A 110 -7.92 -9.03 -10.25
N TYR A 111 -7.03 -9.95 -10.63
CA TYR A 111 -6.34 -10.86 -9.71
C TYR A 111 -5.58 -10.11 -8.61
N THR A 112 -4.73 -9.16 -8.99
CA THR A 112 -3.96 -8.39 -8.00
C THR A 112 -4.84 -7.52 -7.11
N THR A 113 -5.96 -7.01 -7.64
CA THR A 113 -6.93 -6.23 -6.85
C THR A 113 -7.65 -7.13 -5.85
N ASP A 114 -8.14 -8.30 -6.26
CA ASP A 114 -8.84 -9.22 -5.36
C ASP A 114 -7.93 -9.73 -4.24
N VAL A 115 -6.69 -10.14 -4.57
CA VAL A 115 -5.68 -10.52 -3.57
C VAL A 115 -5.42 -9.38 -2.59
N LEU A 116 -5.27 -8.15 -3.09
CA LEU A 116 -5.01 -6.98 -2.25
C LEU A 116 -6.19 -6.66 -1.34
N TYR A 117 -7.42 -6.70 -1.87
CA TYR A 117 -8.64 -6.41 -1.11
C TYR A 117 -8.90 -7.46 -0.03
N HIS A 118 -8.72 -8.75 -0.34
CA HIS A 118 -8.82 -9.79 0.66
C HIS A 118 -7.71 -9.66 1.71
N TYR A 119 -6.47 -9.42 1.30
CA TYR A 119 -5.35 -9.34 2.24
C TYR A 119 -5.43 -8.09 3.15
N MET A 120 -5.78 -6.92 2.61
CA MET A 120 -5.78 -5.66 3.37
C MET A 120 -7.08 -5.39 4.12
N PHE A 121 -8.23 -5.81 3.56
CA PHE A 121 -9.55 -5.46 4.06
C PHE A 121 -10.41 -6.68 4.42
N ASP A 122 -9.89 -7.90 4.30
CA ASP A 122 -10.64 -9.14 4.53
C ASP A 122 -11.96 -9.16 3.74
N THR A 123 -11.92 -8.63 2.51
CA THR A 123 -13.10 -8.48 1.66
C THR A 123 -12.86 -9.06 0.28
N ASP A 124 -13.78 -9.92 -0.17
CA ASP A 124 -13.82 -10.42 -1.53
C ASP A 124 -14.37 -9.33 -2.46
N ALA A 125 -13.53 -8.80 -3.34
CA ALA A 125 -13.95 -7.82 -4.34
C ALA A 125 -14.52 -8.49 -5.61
N GLY A 126 -14.19 -9.76 -5.86
CA GLY A 126 -14.75 -10.58 -6.93
C GLY A 126 -14.47 -10.10 -8.37
N TYR A 127 -13.46 -9.25 -8.60
CA TYR A 127 -13.13 -8.74 -9.93
C TYR A 127 -12.69 -9.82 -10.90
N GLN A 128 -12.10 -10.93 -10.42
CA GLN A 128 -11.73 -12.07 -11.28
C GLN A 128 -12.96 -12.74 -11.90
N ARG A 129 -14.11 -12.70 -11.21
CA ARG A 129 -15.36 -13.33 -11.66
C ARG A 129 -16.19 -12.40 -12.55
N ASP A 130 -16.04 -11.09 -12.42
CA ASP A 130 -16.72 -10.08 -13.23
C ASP A 130 -15.72 -9.23 -14.05
N SER A 131 -15.50 -9.67 -15.28
CA SER A 131 -14.61 -8.96 -16.23
C SER A 131 -15.09 -7.55 -16.59
N GLY A 132 -16.40 -7.28 -16.53
CA GLY A 132 -16.97 -5.95 -16.77
C GLY A 132 -16.64 -4.98 -15.64
N ALA A 133 -16.83 -5.43 -14.39
CA ALA A 133 -16.46 -4.67 -13.21
C ALA A 133 -14.94 -4.42 -13.14
N ALA A 134 -14.12 -5.43 -13.46
CA ALA A 134 -12.66 -5.28 -13.54
C ALA A 134 -12.24 -4.25 -14.60
N GLN A 135 -12.90 -4.23 -15.76
CA GLN A 135 -12.61 -3.28 -16.81
C GLN A 135 -13.01 -1.86 -16.41
N GLN A 136 -14.15 -1.69 -15.74
CA GLN A 136 -14.56 -0.40 -15.20
C GLN A 136 -13.57 0.10 -14.14
N TRP A 137 -13.13 -0.77 -13.23
CA TRP A 137 -12.11 -0.47 -12.23
C TRP A 137 -10.79 0.01 -12.88
N ARG A 138 -10.34 -0.68 -13.95
CA ARG A 138 -9.17 -0.26 -14.72
C ARG A 138 -9.32 1.15 -15.29
N HIS A 139 -10.46 1.45 -15.91
CA HIS A 139 -10.73 2.77 -16.47
C HIS A 139 -10.74 3.87 -15.39
N SER A 140 -11.29 3.57 -14.20
CA SER A 140 -11.21 4.47 -13.05
C SER A 140 -9.77 4.72 -12.59
N MET A 141 -8.95 3.66 -12.50
CA MET A 141 -7.54 3.78 -12.12
C MET A 141 -6.74 4.59 -13.14
N ASP A 142 -6.95 4.36 -14.45
CA ASP A 142 -6.31 5.13 -15.52
C ASP A 142 -6.66 6.62 -15.45
N ALA A 143 -7.94 6.95 -15.18
CA ALA A 143 -8.39 8.32 -15.02
C ALA A 143 -7.70 9.01 -13.82
N VAL A 144 -7.60 8.33 -12.68
CA VAL A 144 -6.91 8.85 -11.49
C VAL A 144 -5.41 9.00 -11.72
N ALA A 145 -4.79 8.03 -12.40
CA ALA A 145 -3.37 8.08 -12.75
C ALA A 145 -3.07 9.29 -13.63
N GLN A 146 -3.92 9.57 -14.63
CA GLN A 146 -3.79 10.76 -15.49
C GLN A 146 -4.03 12.07 -14.73
N ALA A 147 -4.93 12.08 -13.74
CA ALA A 147 -5.18 13.27 -12.90
C ALA A 147 -4.04 13.55 -11.91
N THR A 148 -3.30 12.53 -11.47
CA THR A 148 -2.28 12.62 -10.41
C THR A 148 -1.17 13.66 -10.71
N PRO A 149 -0.56 13.72 -11.90
CA PRO A 149 0.41 14.76 -12.24
C PRO A 149 -0.16 16.18 -12.12
N PHE A 150 -1.41 16.40 -12.53
CA PHE A 150 -2.07 17.72 -12.44
C PHE A 150 -2.30 18.14 -10.98
N LEU A 151 -2.74 17.20 -10.13
CA LEU A 151 -2.93 17.45 -8.71
C LEU A 151 -1.59 17.74 -8.00
N LYS A 152 -0.52 17.04 -8.39
CA LYS A 152 0.83 17.30 -7.88
C LYS A 152 1.38 18.67 -8.27
N GLN A 153 0.98 19.21 -9.42
CA GLN A 153 1.42 20.53 -9.89
C GLN A 153 0.82 21.69 -9.06
N PHE A 154 -0.36 21.50 -8.46
CA PHE A 154 -1.05 22.52 -7.68
C PHE A 154 -1.45 22.02 -6.28
N PRO A 155 -0.47 21.77 -5.39
CA PRO A 155 -0.73 21.19 -4.06
C PRO A 155 -1.62 22.08 -3.18
N SER A 156 -1.60 23.41 -3.38
CA SER A 156 -2.49 24.34 -2.67
C SER A 156 -3.94 24.32 -3.17
N LEU A 157 -4.18 23.85 -4.40
CA LEU A 157 -5.53 23.68 -4.95
C LEU A 157 -6.26 22.54 -4.24
N LEU A 158 -5.55 21.44 -3.90
CA LEU A 158 -6.12 20.33 -3.12
C LEU A 158 -6.69 20.79 -1.77
N SER A 159 -5.95 21.63 -1.04
CA SER A 159 -6.43 22.21 0.23
C SER A 159 -7.67 23.09 0.07
N ARG A 160 -7.86 23.71 -1.10
CA ARG A 160 -9.03 24.55 -1.40
C ARG A 160 -10.23 23.72 -1.87
N VAL A 161 -9.97 22.65 -2.64
CA VAL A 161 -11.00 21.71 -3.11
C VAL A 161 -11.61 20.94 -1.93
N ALA A 162 -10.84 20.66 -0.88
CA ALA A 162 -11.35 20.06 0.36
C ALA A 162 -12.33 20.97 1.15
N LEU A 163 -12.37 22.27 0.85
CA LEU A 163 -13.31 23.22 1.44
C LEU A 163 -14.67 23.24 0.70
N ILE A 164 -14.74 22.62 -0.48
CA ILE A 164 -15.95 22.56 -1.31
C ILE A 164 -16.87 21.47 -0.74
N PRO A 165 -18.19 21.72 -0.60
CA PRO A 165 -19.13 20.70 -0.17
C PRO A 165 -19.05 19.43 -1.05
N LEU A 166 -18.91 18.26 -0.41
CA LEU A 166 -18.86 16.94 -1.07
C LEU A 166 -19.88 16.75 -2.22
N PRO A 167 -21.16 17.15 -2.11
CA PRO A 167 -22.12 16.99 -3.22
C PRO A 167 -21.77 17.83 -4.46
N MET A 168 -21.22 19.03 -4.27
CA MET A 168 -20.77 19.89 -5.38
C MET A 168 -19.51 19.31 -6.03
N LEU A 169 -18.58 18.80 -5.23
CA LEU A 169 -17.38 18.13 -5.73
C LEU A 169 -17.71 16.88 -6.54
N ILE A 170 -18.59 16.01 -6.04
CA ILE A 170 -19.05 14.80 -6.75
C ILE A 170 -19.76 15.18 -8.06
N TRP A 171 -20.57 16.24 -8.05
CA TRP A 171 -21.24 16.74 -9.25
C TRP A 171 -20.24 17.23 -10.32
N VAL A 172 -19.23 18.01 -9.91
CA VAL A 172 -18.16 18.49 -10.80
C VAL A 172 -17.32 17.31 -11.32
N LEU A 173 -16.92 16.37 -10.46
CA LEU A 173 -16.15 15.19 -10.84
C LEU A 173 -16.91 14.33 -11.85
N LYS A 174 -18.20 14.07 -11.63
CA LYS A 174 -19.05 13.35 -12.60
C LYS A 174 -19.14 14.07 -13.96
N ARG A 175 -18.98 15.39 -13.98
CA ARG A 175 -19.03 16.21 -15.21
C ARG A 175 -17.71 16.24 -15.96
N ILE A 176 -16.58 16.19 -15.25
CA ILE A 176 -15.23 16.26 -15.82
C ILE A 176 -14.73 14.86 -16.22
N GLN A 177 -14.95 13.85 -15.39
CA GLN A 177 -14.57 12.45 -15.67
C GLN A 177 -15.61 11.47 -15.10
N PRO A 178 -16.52 10.93 -15.94
CA PRO A 178 -17.52 9.96 -15.50
C PRO A 178 -16.89 8.65 -14.97
N ASP A 179 -15.68 8.31 -15.41
CA ASP A 179 -14.97 7.08 -15.04
C ASP A 179 -14.51 7.08 -13.57
N VAL A 180 -14.33 8.24 -12.94
CA VAL A 180 -13.95 8.33 -11.52
C VAL A 180 -15.13 7.94 -10.60
N ALA A 181 -16.36 7.90 -11.13
CA ALA A 181 -17.53 7.45 -10.37
C ALA A 181 -17.44 5.97 -9.97
N GLY A 182 -16.76 5.12 -10.75
CA GLY A 182 -16.51 3.72 -10.38
C GLY A 182 -15.71 3.58 -9.08
N LEU A 183 -14.79 4.52 -8.84
CA LEU A 183 -13.92 4.59 -7.66
C LEU A 183 -14.66 5.06 -6.39
N LEU A 184 -15.79 5.76 -6.55
CA LEU A 184 -16.68 6.13 -5.45
C LEU A 184 -17.67 5.02 -5.11
N GLY A 185 -17.91 4.08 -6.03
CA GLY A 185 -18.74 2.89 -5.81
C GLY A 185 -18.07 1.83 -4.92
N THR A 186 -16.74 1.72 -4.96
CA THR A 186 -15.96 0.84 -4.06
C THR A 186 -15.93 1.34 -2.61
N HIS A 187 -16.39 2.57 -2.36
CA HIS A 187 -16.47 3.15 -1.02
C HIS A 187 -17.64 2.59 -0.17
N GLN A 188 -18.46 1.68 -0.74
CA GLN A 188 -19.50 0.94 -0.02
C GLN A 188 -19.04 -0.44 0.49
N VAL A 189 -17.78 -0.81 0.25
CA VAL A 189 -17.17 -1.97 0.91
C VAL A 189 -17.00 -1.60 2.39
N GLY A 190 -17.98 -1.94 3.21
CA GLY A 190 -17.98 -1.62 4.62
C GLY A 190 -16.79 -2.28 5.29
N CYS A 191 -15.86 -1.48 5.84
CA CYS A 191 -14.87 -2.01 6.77
C CYS A 191 -15.60 -2.84 7.83
N PRO A 192 -15.29 -4.13 8.01
CA PRO A 192 -15.64 -4.78 9.25
C PRO A 192 -15.01 -3.94 10.35
N ARG A 193 -15.82 -3.57 11.36
CA ARG A 193 -15.35 -2.82 12.52
C ARG A 193 -14.28 -3.66 13.20
N VAL A 194 -13.02 -3.37 12.92
CA VAL A 194 -11.86 -4.01 13.55
C VAL A 194 -11.96 -3.72 15.05
N LEU A 195 -12.30 -4.73 15.83
CA LEU A 195 -12.16 -4.78 17.29
C LEU A 195 -10.83 -5.42 17.63
#